data_AF-A0A127PFC6-F1
#
_entry.id   AF-A0A127PFC6-F1
#
_cell.length_a   1.000
_cell.length_b   1.000
_cell.length_c   1.000
_cell.angle_alpha   90.00
_cell.angle_beta   90.00
_cell.angle_gamma   90.00
#
_symmetry.space_group_name_H-M   'P 1'
#
loop_
_entity.id
_entity.type
_entity.pdbx_description
1 polymer ?
#
loop_
_entity_poly.entity_id
_entity_poly.type
_entity_poly.pdbx_seq_one_letter_code
_entity_poly.pdbx_strand_id
1 'polypeptide(L)' 'MTPGNRYVVFQCLPHTLGVGVEIWRVLADAHDVRNGFEYEGIDEVTEDLTEQVIRCAKALQKML' A
#
# COMPACT_ATOMS: atom_id res chain seq x y z
N MET A 1 15.35 5.44 -14.76
CA MET A 1 15.09 5.02 -13.38
C MET A 1 16.37 5.17 -12.56
N THR A 2 16.55 6.28 -11.83
CA THR A 2 17.71 6.52 -10.95
C THR A 2 17.55 5.75 -9.63
N PRO A 3 18.60 5.08 -9.12
CA PRO A 3 18.55 4.40 -7.83
C PRO A 3 18.69 5.45 -6.73
N GLY A 4 17.69 5.64 -5.88
CA GLY A 4 17.87 6.62 -4.80
C GLY A 4 16.82 6.63 -3.71
N ASN A 5 15.54 6.47 -4.01
CA ASN A 5 14.51 6.68 -3.00
C ASN A 5 13.30 5.77 -3.22
N ARG A 6 13.46 4.47 -2.95
CA ARG A 6 12.30 3.59 -2.71
C ARG A 6 11.83 3.83 -1.28
N TYR A 7 11.09 4.91 -1.08
CA TYR A 7 10.48 5.18 0.22
C TYR A 7 9.42 4.11 0.49
N VAL A 8 9.69 3.22 1.43
CA VAL A 8 8.67 2.27 1.89
C VAL A 8 7.77 3.02 2.87
N VAL A 9 6.56 3.32 2.44
CA VAL A 9 5.52 3.89 3.30
C VAL A 9 4.87 2.79 4.15
N PHE A 10 4.21 3.16 5.25
CA PHE A 10 3.53 2.24 6.18
C PHE A 10 4.40 1.38 7.11
N GLN A 11 5.73 1.57 7.12
CA GLN A 11 6.64 0.83 8.01
C GLN A 11 6.38 1.03 9.51
N CYS A 12 5.72 2.13 9.90
CA CYS A 12 5.39 2.36 11.31
C CYS A 12 4.18 1.54 11.77
N LEU A 13 3.31 1.06 10.86
CA LEU A 13 2.06 0.38 11.26
C LEU A 13 2.29 -0.87 12.12
N PRO A 14 3.28 -1.75 11.84
CA PRO A 14 3.62 -2.86 12.74
C PRO A 14 4.05 -2.39 14.14
N HIS A 15 4.71 -1.23 14.24
CA HIS A 15 5.22 -0.71 15.50
C HIS A 15 4.18 0.07 16.31
N THR A 16 3.23 0.73 15.64
CA THR A 16 2.23 1.57 16.31
C THR A 16 0.92 0.83 16.58
N LEU A 17 0.47 -0.01 15.64
CA LEU A 17 -0.81 -0.71 15.71
C LEU A 17 -0.64 -2.23 15.78
N GLY A 18 0.58 -2.76 15.74
CA GLY A 18 0.82 -4.20 15.82
C GLY A 18 0.31 -5.00 14.62
N VAL A 19 0.11 -4.35 13.46
CA VAL A 19 -0.43 -5.02 12.28
C VAL A 19 0.61 -5.88 11.57
N GLY A 20 0.15 -7.03 11.09
CA GLY A 20 0.97 -8.00 10.36
C GLY A 20 1.35 -7.53 8.95
N VAL A 21 2.28 -8.27 8.35
CA VAL A 21 2.83 -8.00 7.01
C VAL A 21 1.76 -8.05 5.92
N GLU A 22 0.67 -8.79 6.15
CA GLU A 22 -0.46 -8.88 5.22
C GLU A 22 -1.23 -7.57 5.02
N ILE A 23 -1.17 -6.62 5.97
CA ILE A 23 -1.94 -5.36 5.89
C ILE A 23 -1.08 -4.25 5.29
N TRP A 24 0.10 -4.00 5.86
CA TRP A 24 0.89 -2.85 5.44
C TRP A 24 1.53 -3.04 4.07
N ARG A 25 1.82 -4.29 3.65
CA ARG A 25 2.33 -4.56 2.29
C ARG A 25 1.31 -4.24 1.22
N VAL A 26 0.06 -4.67 1.39
CA VAL A 26 -1.02 -4.37 0.42
C VAL A 26 -1.17 -2.86 0.22
N LEU A 27 -1.07 -2.10 1.31
CA LEU A 27 -1.13 -0.64 1.25
C LEU A 27 0.10 -0.03 0.57
N ALA A 28 1.30 -0.57 0.81
CA ALA A 28 2.53 -0.14 0.15
C ALA A 28 2.53 -0.45 -1.35
N ASP A 29 2.11 -1.65 -1.74
CA ASP A 29 2.00 -2.07 -3.14
C ASP A 29 0.98 -1.20 -3.88
N ALA A 30 -0.19 -0.95 -3.28
CA ALA A 30 -1.18 -0.04 -3.86
C ALA A 30 -0.68 1.40 -3.97
N HIS A 31 0.14 1.86 -3.02
CA HIS A 31 0.77 3.17 -3.09
C HIS A 31 1.79 3.26 -4.24
N ASP A 32 2.56 2.19 -4.46
CA ASP A 32 3.51 2.11 -5.57
C ASP A 32 2.80 2.06 -6.92
N VAL A 33 1.70 1.31 -7.04
CA VAL A 33 0.84 1.30 -8.24
C VAL A 33 0.30 2.70 -8.53
N ARG A 34 -0.25 3.38 -7.51
CA ARG A 34 -0.73 4.77 -7.65
C ARG A 34 0.38 5.72 -8.12
N ASN A 35 1.61 5.56 -7.61
CA ASN A 35 2.74 6.42 -7.97
C ASN A 35 3.33 6.09 -9.35
N GLY A 36 3.32 4.81 -9.74
CA GLY A 36 3.78 4.36 -11.05
C GLY A 36 2.88 4.82 -12.19
N PHE A 37 1.59 5.04 -11.91
CA PHE A 37 0.61 5.52 -12.87
C PHE A 37 0.99 6.86 -13.52
N GLU A 38 1.70 7.74 -12.79
CA GLU A 38 2.15 9.03 -13.33
C GLU A 38 3.36 8.90 -14.29
N TYR A 39 4.07 7.77 -14.29
CA TYR A 39 5.36 7.63 -15.00
C TYR A 39 5.37 6.66 -16.17
N GLU A 40 4.53 5.61 -16.20
CA GLU A 40 4.67 4.55 -17.22
C GLU A 40 3.42 4.26 -18.08
N GLY A 41 2.27 4.89 -17.81
CA GLY A 41 1.05 4.70 -18.62
C GLY A 41 0.52 3.26 -18.64
N ILE A 42 0.91 2.45 -17.65
CA ILE A 42 0.46 1.07 -17.49
C ILE A 42 -0.66 1.06 -16.44
N ASP A 43 -1.86 0.76 -16.93
CA ASP A 43 -3.08 0.63 -16.16
C ASP A 43 -3.14 -0.80 -15.61
N GLU A 44 -2.96 -0.98 -14.30
CA GLU A 44 -3.35 -2.23 -13.63
C GLU A 44 -3.77 -1.95 -12.18
N VAL A 45 -4.59 -0.91 -11.99
CA VAL A 45 -5.46 -0.88 -10.81
C VAL A 45 -6.49 -1.98 -11.01
N THR A 46 -6.27 -3.12 -10.39
CA THR A 46 -7.21 -4.24 -10.46
C THR A 46 -8.34 -4.05 -9.45
N GLU A 47 -9.50 -4.63 -9.75
CA GLU A 47 -10.60 -4.72 -8.80
C GLU A 47 -10.15 -5.42 -7.51
N ASP A 48 -9.37 -6.50 -7.65
CA ASP A 48 -8.78 -7.25 -6.53
C ASP A 48 -7.90 -6.36 -5.63
N LEU A 49 -6.96 -5.60 -6.20
CA LEU A 49 -6.12 -4.69 -5.42
C LEU A 49 -6.96 -3.64 -4.69
N THR A 50 -7.99 -3.12 -5.35
CA THR A 50 -8.93 -2.15 -4.76
C THR A 50 -9.69 -2.76 -3.58
N GLU A 51 -10.22 -3.98 -3.74
CA GLU A 51 -10.89 -4.70 -2.66
C GLU A 51 -9.95 -4.98 -1.48
N GLN A 52 -8.71 -5.39 -1.75
CA GLN A 52 -7.70 -5.65 -0.72
C GLN A 52 -7.35 -4.37 0.07
N VAL A 53 -7.19 -3.23 -0.61
CA VAL A 53 -6.95 -1.93 0.04
C VAL A 53 -8.13 -1.55 0.93
N ILE A 54 -9.37 -1.69 0.46
CA ILE A 54 -10.57 -1.40 1.26
C ILE A 54 -10.63 -2.28 2.50
N ARG A 55 -10.33 -3.58 2.37
CA ARG A 55 -10.28 -4.52 3.51
C ARG A 55 -9.22 -4.12 4.53
N CYS A 56 -8.02 -3.77 4.08
CA CYS A 56 -6.93 -3.31 4.94
C CYS A 56 -7.29 -2.00 5.66
N ALA A 57 -7.86 -1.03 4.94
CA ALA A 57 -8.29 0.25 5.51
C ALA A 57 -9.39 0.06 6.58
N LYS A 58 -10.36 -0.83 6.34
CA LYS A 58 -11.39 -1.17 7.34
C LYS A 58 -10.81 -1.88 8.56
N ALA A 59 -9.80 -2.73 8.38
CA ALA A 59 -9.12 -3.37 9.49
C ALA A 59 -8.40 -2.32 10.36
N LEU A 60 -7.65 -1.41 9.74
CA LEU A 60 -6.96 -0.32 10.44
C LEU A 60 -7.95 0.62 11.16
N GLN A 61 -9.08 0.95 10.54
CA GLN A 61 -10.11 1.80 11.15
C GLN A 61 -10.65 1.20 12.45
N LYS A 62 -10.76 -0.13 12.56
CA LYS A 62 -11.24 -0.79 13.79
C LYS A 62 -10.21 -0.80 14.92
N MET A 63 -8.96 -0.45 14.63
CA MET A 63 -7.85 -0.46 15.58
C MET A 63 -7.54 0.94 16.12
N LEU A 64 -8.23 1.96 15.61
CA LEU A 64 -8.24 3.34 16.09
C LEU A 64 -9.44 3.56 17.01
#